data_AF-A0A9K3PQ60-F1
#
_entry.id   AF-A0A9K3PQ60-F1
#
_cell.length_a   1.000
_cell.length_b   1.000
_cell.length_c   1.000
_cell.angle_alpha   90.00
_cell.angle_beta   90.00
_cell.angle_gamma   90.00
#
_symmetry.space_group_name_H-M   'P 1'
#
loop_
_entity.id
_entity.type
_entity.pdbx_description
1 polymer ?
#
loop_
_entity_poly.entity_id
_entity_poly.type
_entity_poly.pdbx_seq_one_letter_code
_entity_poly.pdbx_strand_id
1 'polypeptide(L)'
;MTDNIKFHGPLMKELQRCAAFRAYEHIMSSGTTVGGSDLEEAHLNLYFSDVDEDHVGFAEQLVKGTGMFNALYNEINGELVMKELYHCLPGKKIYSNASNTQGAINMAVMSSKNLSNRVKLKKRVIVTMAKETLKFGKKALAIVKRSDYYRTYMATSSFPSGKNYEDYCHFVREEMFKAREDLAKLDKLNPEEAERVINREAEAETEGEGAYDVDDSAEAHINEEEEKMPDNFTFKGYIAFVLWGPIPPPEYAGNDDFMATAYAAKYRKTLKADGRAAARVSEEREAAKERSQATSTQARGIPKEELFFQCQIAAHRGWQQK
;
A
#
# COMPACT_ATOMS: atom_id res chain seq x y z
N MET A 1 6.82 -35.69 15.40
CA MET A 1 6.82 -35.64 13.92
C MET A 1 6.12 -34.36 13.51
N THR A 2 6.82 -33.42 12.86
CA THR A 2 6.18 -32.20 12.34
C THR A 2 5.61 -32.49 10.96
N ASP A 3 4.29 -32.61 10.86
CA ASP A 3 3.60 -32.81 9.59
C ASP A 3 3.76 -31.59 8.70
N ASN A 4 4.57 -31.72 7.66
CA ASN A 4 4.79 -30.68 6.65
C ASN A 4 3.48 -30.38 5.89
N ILE A 5 3.22 -29.11 5.63
CA ILE A 5 2.13 -28.65 4.76
C ILE A 5 2.57 -28.87 3.31
N LYS A 6 1.80 -29.66 2.55
CA LYS A 6 2.00 -29.84 1.11
C LYS A 6 1.23 -28.75 0.37
N PHE A 7 1.87 -27.65 0.04
CA PHE A 7 1.27 -26.57 -0.75
C PHE A 7 2.36 -25.80 -1.51
N HIS A 8 2.01 -25.00 -2.53
CA HIS A 8 3.01 -24.21 -3.24
C HIS A 8 3.45 -23.01 -2.38
N GLY A 9 4.70 -23.03 -1.91
CA GLY A 9 5.22 -22.07 -0.92
C GLY A 9 5.12 -20.60 -1.34
N PRO A 10 5.53 -20.22 -2.57
CA PRO A 10 5.34 -18.87 -3.08
C PRO A 10 3.88 -18.43 -3.07
N LEU A 11 2.95 -19.29 -3.52
CA LEU A 11 1.52 -19.00 -3.53
C LEU A 11 0.95 -18.88 -2.11
N MET A 12 1.35 -19.73 -1.15
CA MET A 12 0.96 -19.56 0.26
C MET A 12 1.31 -18.15 0.75
N LYS A 13 2.52 -17.67 0.45
CA LYS A 13 2.96 -16.34 0.86
C LYS A 13 2.19 -15.23 0.18
N GLU A 14 1.82 -15.44 -1.08
CA GLU A 14 1.04 -14.46 -1.82
C GLU A 14 -0.42 -14.38 -1.35
N LEU A 15 -1.06 -15.51 -1.05
CA LEU A 15 -2.39 -15.54 -0.43
C LEU A 15 -2.39 -14.88 0.95
N GLN A 16 -1.38 -15.19 1.79
CA GLN A 16 -1.20 -14.54 3.09
C GLN A 16 -1.04 -13.03 2.95
N ARG A 17 -0.25 -12.56 1.97
CA ARG A 17 -0.07 -11.14 1.65
C ARG A 17 -1.36 -10.48 1.17
N CYS A 18 -2.17 -11.17 0.38
CA CYS A 18 -3.43 -10.67 -0.13
C CYS A 18 -4.42 -10.39 1.02
N ALA A 19 -4.66 -11.37 1.90
CA ALA A 19 -5.51 -11.19 3.08
C ALA A 19 -4.95 -10.14 4.05
N ALA A 20 -3.63 -10.12 4.25
CA ALA A 20 -2.97 -9.11 5.09
C ALA A 20 -3.17 -7.70 4.52
N PHE A 21 -3.03 -7.52 3.21
CA PHE A 21 -3.23 -6.22 2.59
C PHE A 21 -4.67 -5.73 2.73
N ARG A 22 -5.68 -6.60 2.63
CA ARG A 22 -7.08 -6.19 2.85
C ARG A 22 -7.34 -5.75 4.29
N ALA A 23 -6.78 -6.46 5.28
CA ALA A 23 -6.84 -6.03 6.67
C ALA A 23 -6.20 -4.64 6.86
N TYR A 24 -5.06 -4.40 6.21
CA TYR A 24 -4.39 -3.11 6.24
C TYR A 24 -5.22 -2.01 5.61
N GLU A 25 -5.76 -2.27 4.41
CA GLU A 25 -6.62 -1.33 3.69
C GLU A 25 -7.79 -0.90 4.55
N HIS A 26 -8.48 -1.85 5.19
CA HIS A 26 -9.64 -1.58 6.04
C HIS A 26 -9.32 -0.64 7.20
N ILE A 27 -8.14 -0.80 7.85
CA ILE A 27 -7.70 0.11 8.91
C ILE A 27 -7.36 1.49 8.35
N MET A 28 -6.73 1.55 7.19
CA MET A 28 -6.30 2.82 6.61
C MET A 28 -7.47 3.61 6.02
N SER A 29 -8.50 2.94 5.53
CA SER A 29 -9.72 3.55 4.97
C SER A 29 -10.70 4.02 6.04
N SER A 30 -10.63 3.49 7.27
CA SER A 30 -11.45 3.95 8.40
C SER A 30 -11.12 5.38 8.88
N GLY A 31 -10.02 5.97 8.39
CA GLY A 31 -9.56 7.31 8.79
C GLY A 31 -8.94 7.37 10.20
N THR A 32 -8.84 6.23 10.89
CA THR A 32 -8.26 6.16 12.23
C THR A 32 -6.73 6.11 12.15
N THR A 33 -6.04 6.95 12.91
CA THR A 33 -4.57 6.92 12.97
C THR A 33 -4.13 5.91 14.02
N VAL A 34 -3.88 4.68 13.60
CA VAL A 34 -3.41 3.59 14.48
C VAL A 34 -1.92 3.33 14.21
N GLY A 35 -1.09 3.39 15.25
CA GLY A 35 0.36 3.23 15.14
C GLY A 35 0.91 2.15 16.07
N GLY A 36 2.17 1.77 15.89
CA GLY A 36 2.88 0.90 16.82
C GLY A 36 2.20 -0.46 17.07
N SER A 37 2.11 -0.85 18.34
CA SER A 37 1.48 -2.09 18.80
C SER A 37 0.02 -2.22 18.42
N ASP A 38 -0.70 -1.11 18.45
CA ASP A 38 -2.16 -1.06 18.28
C ASP A 38 -2.53 -1.36 16.83
N LEU A 39 -1.70 -0.89 15.89
CA LEU A 39 -1.82 -1.27 14.49
C LEU A 39 -1.61 -2.77 14.31
N GLU A 40 -0.60 -3.35 14.97
CA GLU A 40 -0.33 -4.78 14.84
C GLU A 40 -1.48 -5.64 15.38
N GLU A 41 -2.11 -5.19 16.48
CA GLU A 41 -3.23 -5.87 17.10
C GLU A 41 -4.51 -5.75 16.28
N ALA A 42 -4.91 -4.54 15.88
CA ALA A 42 -6.06 -4.32 15.00
C ALA A 42 -5.93 -5.13 13.68
N HIS A 43 -4.72 -5.20 13.14
CA HIS A 43 -4.45 -5.94 11.92
C HIS A 43 -4.50 -7.46 12.09
N LEU A 44 -4.00 -7.99 13.22
CA LEU A 44 -4.14 -9.41 13.55
C LEU A 44 -5.62 -9.78 13.70
N ASN A 45 -6.37 -8.92 14.38
CA ASN A 45 -7.78 -9.11 14.67
C ASN A 45 -8.64 -9.13 13.40
N LEU A 46 -8.41 -8.23 12.45
CA LEU A 46 -9.10 -8.26 11.15
C LEU A 46 -8.65 -9.44 10.27
N TYR A 47 -7.40 -9.89 10.43
CA TYR A 47 -6.87 -11.03 9.66
C TYR A 47 -7.52 -12.35 10.06
N PHE A 48 -7.62 -12.65 11.37
CA PHE A 48 -8.13 -13.91 11.90
C PHE A 48 -9.56 -13.87 12.47
N SER A 49 -10.14 -12.69 12.69
CA SER A 49 -11.37 -12.46 13.45
C SER A 49 -11.25 -12.74 14.94
N ASP A 50 -10.75 -11.76 15.70
CA ASP A 50 -10.73 -11.80 17.18
C ASP A 50 -11.51 -10.64 17.82
N VAL A 51 -12.31 -9.90 17.01
CA VAL A 51 -12.99 -8.66 17.48
C VAL A 51 -14.42 -8.91 17.94
N ASP A 52 -15.19 -9.77 17.25
CA ASP A 52 -16.61 -10.03 17.55
C ASP A 52 -17.04 -11.41 16.98
N GLU A 53 -17.92 -12.14 17.68
CA GLU A 53 -18.42 -13.48 17.27
C GLU A 53 -19.13 -13.48 15.90
N ASP A 54 -19.60 -12.32 15.43
CA ASP A 54 -20.34 -12.16 14.18
C ASP A 54 -19.47 -11.78 12.96
N HIS A 55 -18.17 -11.50 13.16
CA HIS A 55 -17.29 -11.09 12.07
C HIS A 55 -16.42 -12.25 11.61
N VAL A 56 -16.21 -12.36 10.30
CA VAL A 56 -15.32 -13.35 9.68
C VAL A 56 -14.03 -12.67 9.22
N GLY A 57 -12.88 -13.17 9.66
CA GLY A 57 -11.58 -12.57 9.36
C GLY A 57 -11.22 -12.71 7.88
N PHE A 58 -10.40 -11.81 7.35
CA PHE A 58 -10.06 -11.81 5.92
C PHE A 58 -9.34 -13.09 5.46
N ALA A 59 -8.60 -13.77 6.34
CA ALA A 59 -8.02 -15.08 6.02
C ALA A 59 -9.10 -16.14 5.77
N GLU A 60 -10.17 -16.13 6.58
CA GLU A 60 -11.27 -17.07 6.43
C GLU A 60 -12.16 -16.72 5.24
N GLN A 61 -12.45 -15.43 5.00
CA GLN A 61 -13.14 -14.99 3.78
C GLN A 61 -12.39 -15.42 2.52
N LEU A 62 -11.05 -15.31 2.51
CA LEU A 62 -10.22 -15.77 1.41
C LEU A 62 -10.35 -17.28 1.20
N VAL A 63 -10.29 -18.09 2.26
CA VAL A 63 -10.46 -19.55 2.16
C VAL A 63 -11.88 -19.90 1.67
N LYS A 64 -12.90 -19.21 2.16
CA LYS A 64 -14.29 -19.46 1.75
C LYS A 64 -14.66 -18.86 0.40
N GLY A 65 -13.79 -18.06 -0.21
CA GLY A 65 -14.07 -17.36 -1.47
C GLY A 65 -15.25 -16.39 -1.36
N THR A 66 -15.41 -15.73 -0.21
CA THR A 66 -16.52 -14.80 0.06
C THR A 66 -16.05 -13.35 0.09
N GLY A 67 -17.01 -12.42 0.05
CA GLY A 67 -16.75 -10.98 0.17
C GLY A 67 -15.79 -10.48 -0.92
N MET A 68 -14.69 -9.86 -0.50
CA MET A 68 -13.68 -9.25 -1.37
C MET A 68 -12.82 -10.25 -2.16
N PHE A 69 -13.03 -11.56 -1.96
CA PHE A 69 -12.24 -12.64 -2.55
C PHE A 69 -13.02 -13.53 -3.52
N ASN A 70 -14.32 -13.29 -3.74
CA ASN A 70 -15.13 -14.12 -4.65
C ASN A 70 -14.56 -14.17 -6.08
N ALA A 71 -14.00 -13.07 -6.60
CA ALA A 71 -13.41 -13.05 -7.94
C ALA A 71 -12.19 -13.97 -8.08
N LEU A 72 -11.55 -14.38 -6.97
CA LEU A 72 -10.38 -15.26 -6.96
C LEU A 72 -10.71 -16.68 -7.44
N TYR A 73 -11.97 -17.09 -7.35
CA TYR A 73 -12.39 -18.49 -7.53
C TYR A 73 -13.41 -18.66 -8.66
N ASN A 74 -13.37 -19.84 -9.27
CA ASN A 74 -14.47 -20.45 -10.00
C ASN A 74 -15.12 -21.52 -9.13
N GLU A 75 -16.42 -21.73 -9.28
CA GLU A 75 -17.09 -22.89 -8.70
C GLU A 75 -17.18 -24.00 -9.74
N ILE A 76 -16.60 -25.16 -9.44
CA ILE A 76 -16.60 -26.33 -10.32
C ILE A 76 -17.11 -27.52 -9.50
N ASN A 77 -18.28 -28.05 -9.85
CA ASN A 77 -18.94 -29.16 -9.15
C ASN A 77 -19.13 -28.90 -7.63
N GLY A 78 -19.42 -27.66 -7.24
CA GLY A 78 -19.57 -27.27 -5.83
C GLY A 78 -18.25 -27.07 -5.07
N GLU A 79 -17.10 -27.17 -5.75
CA GLU A 79 -15.79 -26.90 -5.17
C GLU A 79 -15.22 -25.57 -5.68
N LEU A 80 -14.62 -24.80 -4.77
CA LEU A 80 -13.94 -23.55 -5.12
C LEU A 80 -12.55 -23.85 -5.68
N VAL A 81 -12.31 -23.41 -6.91
CA VAL A 81 -11.03 -23.57 -7.62
C VAL A 81 -10.49 -22.20 -7.95
N MET A 82 -9.28 -21.89 -7.46
CA MET A 82 -8.63 -20.61 -7.72
C MET A 82 -8.36 -20.46 -9.22
N LYS A 83 -8.67 -19.29 -9.79
CA LYS A 83 -8.44 -19.05 -11.22
C LYS A 83 -6.93 -19.03 -11.54
N GLU A 84 -6.56 -19.62 -12.66
CA GLU A 84 -5.17 -19.76 -13.08
C GLU A 84 -4.45 -18.42 -13.22
N LEU A 85 -5.16 -17.39 -13.68
CA LEU A 85 -4.64 -16.03 -13.86
C LEU A 85 -4.06 -15.41 -12.58
N TYR A 86 -4.52 -15.85 -11.40
CA TYR A 86 -4.06 -15.33 -10.11
C TYR A 86 -2.88 -16.11 -9.53
N HIS A 87 -2.85 -17.44 -9.71
CA HIS A 87 -1.75 -18.25 -9.16
C HIS A 87 -0.61 -18.51 -10.15
N CYS A 88 -0.83 -18.32 -11.45
CA CYS A 88 0.18 -18.43 -12.50
C CYS A 88 0.90 -19.80 -12.48
N LEU A 89 0.15 -20.90 -12.33
CA LEU A 89 0.71 -22.26 -12.36
C LEU A 89 0.01 -23.05 -13.46
N PRO A 90 0.56 -23.03 -14.70
CA PRO A 90 -0.12 -23.62 -15.84
C PRO A 90 -0.54 -25.07 -15.62
N GLY A 91 -1.80 -25.37 -15.95
CA GLY A 91 -2.38 -26.70 -15.86
C GLY A 91 -2.56 -27.24 -14.43
N LYS A 92 -2.35 -26.42 -13.39
CA LYS A 92 -2.59 -26.81 -12.00
C LYS A 92 -3.91 -26.28 -11.50
N LYS A 93 -4.74 -27.17 -10.93
CA LYS A 93 -5.95 -26.80 -10.20
C LYS A 93 -5.62 -26.62 -8.72
N ILE A 94 -5.87 -25.44 -8.18
CA ILE A 94 -5.68 -25.14 -6.77
C ILE A 94 -7.06 -25.01 -6.11
N TYR A 95 -7.42 -26.01 -5.32
CA TYR A 95 -8.70 -26.05 -4.62
C TYR A 95 -8.64 -25.28 -3.31
N SER A 96 -9.72 -24.60 -2.96
CA SER A 96 -9.97 -24.19 -1.58
C SER A 96 -10.83 -25.23 -0.88
N ASN A 97 -10.33 -25.75 0.23
CA ASN A 97 -11.00 -26.81 0.96
C ASN A 97 -10.66 -26.70 2.44
N ALA A 98 -11.63 -26.29 3.25
CA ALA A 98 -11.47 -26.10 4.69
C ALA A 98 -11.23 -27.42 5.45
N SER A 99 -11.75 -28.55 4.94
CA SER A 99 -11.65 -29.86 5.60
C SER A 99 -10.42 -30.67 5.17
N ASN A 100 -9.83 -30.37 4.00
CA ASN A 100 -8.62 -31.03 3.51
C ASN A 100 -7.36 -30.32 4.00
N THR A 101 -6.48 -31.05 4.69
CA THR A 101 -5.25 -30.52 5.29
C THR A 101 -4.04 -30.52 4.35
N GLN A 102 -4.12 -31.12 3.15
CA GLN A 102 -3.00 -31.24 2.22
C GLN A 102 -3.37 -30.82 0.79
N GLY A 103 -2.57 -29.94 0.19
CA GLY A 103 -2.70 -29.55 -1.22
C GLY A 103 -3.71 -28.44 -1.52
N ALA A 104 -4.51 -28.02 -0.54
CA ALA A 104 -5.58 -27.04 -0.71
C ALA A 104 -5.31 -25.72 0.02
N ILE A 105 -5.97 -24.65 -0.42
CA ILE A 105 -6.07 -23.39 0.31
C ILE A 105 -6.98 -23.65 1.52
N ASN A 106 -6.43 -23.45 2.72
CA ASN A 106 -7.13 -23.67 3.98
C ASN A 106 -6.53 -22.80 5.10
N MET A 107 -7.14 -22.81 6.28
CA MET A 107 -6.66 -22.01 7.41
C MET A 107 -5.28 -22.43 7.93
N ALA A 108 -4.82 -23.67 7.69
CA ALA A 108 -3.45 -24.06 8.02
C ALA A 108 -2.44 -23.35 7.10
N VAL A 109 -2.73 -23.25 5.80
CA VAL A 109 -1.95 -22.46 4.83
C VAL A 109 -1.98 -20.98 5.21
N MET A 110 -3.13 -20.43 5.61
CA MET A 110 -3.24 -19.01 5.95
C MET A 110 -2.58 -18.63 7.28
N SER A 111 -2.56 -19.54 8.26
CA SER A 111 -2.02 -19.24 9.60
C SER A 111 -0.54 -19.57 9.78
N SER A 112 0.06 -20.42 8.92
CA SER A 112 1.40 -20.95 9.14
C SER A 112 2.53 -20.01 8.70
N LYS A 113 3.62 -20.00 9.46
CA LYS A 113 4.83 -19.24 9.10
C LYS A 113 5.48 -19.76 7.82
N ASN A 114 5.58 -21.07 7.62
CA ASN A 114 6.05 -21.66 6.37
C ASN A 114 5.55 -23.11 6.24
N LEU A 115 5.83 -23.77 5.11
CA LEU A 115 5.34 -25.12 4.84
C LEU A 115 5.88 -26.18 5.82
N SER A 116 7.09 -25.97 6.34
CA SER A 116 7.74 -26.86 7.31
C SER A 116 7.37 -26.54 8.78
N ASN A 117 6.71 -25.41 9.04
CA ASN A 117 6.51 -24.88 10.38
C ASN A 117 5.10 -24.30 10.54
N ARG A 118 4.27 -25.03 11.28
CA ARG A 118 2.89 -24.68 11.64
C ARG A 118 2.77 -23.62 12.74
N VAL A 119 3.88 -23.02 13.17
CA VAL A 119 3.85 -21.87 14.08
C VAL A 119 3.02 -20.76 13.45
N LYS A 120 2.04 -20.26 14.21
CA LYS A 120 1.15 -19.18 13.78
C LYS A 120 1.93 -17.93 13.38
N LEU A 121 1.42 -17.20 12.39
CA LEU A 121 1.95 -15.89 12.00
C LEU A 121 1.91 -14.93 13.19
N LYS A 122 3.02 -14.25 13.45
CA LYS A 122 3.09 -13.18 14.46
C LYS A 122 2.46 -11.91 13.88
N LYS A 123 1.77 -11.12 14.73
CA LYS A 123 1.14 -9.84 14.34
C LYS A 123 2.02 -8.92 13.49
N ARG A 124 3.28 -8.71 13.92
CA ARG A 124 4.28 -7.93 13.17
C ARG A 124 4.53 -8.44 11.76
N VAL A 125 4.55 -9.77 11.56
CA VAL A 125 4.77 -10.38 10.24
C VAL A 125 3.61 -10.09 9.30
N ILE A 126 2.38 -10.12 9.80
CA ILE A 126 1.18 -9.83 9.01
C ILE A 126 1.20 -8.37 8.54
N VAL A 127 1.55 -7.43 9.42
CA VAL A 127 1.71 -6.00 9.04
C VAL A 127 2.85 -5.83 8.03
N THR A 128 3.98 -6.51 8.20
CA THR A 128 5.09 -6.47 7.23
C THR A 128 4.65 -6.97 5.86
N MET A 129 3.91 -8.08 5.79
CA MET A 129 3.35 -8.60 4.54
C MET A 129 2.49 -7.57 3.84
N ALA A 130 1.58 -6.91 4.56
CA ALA A 130 0.72 -5.88 3.98
C ALA A 130 1.51 -4.66 3.46
N LYS A 131 2.50 -4.19 4.22
CA LYS A 131 3.37 -3.07 3.79
C LYS A 131 4.22 -3.43 2.57
N GLU A 132 4.71 -4.67 2.48
CA GLU A 132 5.37 -5.16 1.27
C GLU A 132 4.42 -5.12 0.08
N THR A 133 3.21 -5.68 0.22
CA THR A 133 2.17 -5.64 -0.83
C THR A 133 1.89 -4.22 -1.29
N LEU A 134 1.72 -3.27 -0.36
CA LEU A 134 1.50 -1.88 -0.69
C LEU A 134 2.69 -1.28 -1.47
N LYS A 135 3.93 -1.54 -1.04
CA LYS A 135 5.15 -1.05 -1.70
C LYS A 135 5.21 -1.51 -3.15
N PHE A 136 5.04 -2.80 -3.41
CA PHE A 136 5.12 -3.35 -4.76
C PHE A 136 3.89 -3.00 -5.60
N GLY A 137 2.70 -2.98 -5.02
CA GLY A 137 1.50 -2.52 -5.73
C GLY A 137 1.57 -1.05 -6.15
N LYS A 138 2.26 -0.18 -5.39
CA LYS A 138 2.55 1.19 -5.83
C LYS A 138 3.50 1.25 -7.02
N LYS A 139 4.48 0.34 -7.09
CA LYS A 139 5.35 0.21 -8.28
C LYS A 139 4.54 -0.24 -9.49
N ALA A 140 3.72 -1.28 -9.34
CA ALA A 140 2.82 -1.76 -10.39
C ALA A 140 1.85 -0.65 -10.84
N LEU A 141 1.32 0.16 -9.90
CA LEU A 141 0.46 1.29 -10.22
C LEU A 141 1.18 2.34 -11.08
N ALA A 142 2.45 2.63 -10.80
CA ALA A 142 3.24 3.60 -11.57
C ALA A 142 3.41 3.13 -13.03
N ILE A 143 3.71 1.85 -13.22
CA ILE A 143 3.79 1.20 -14.54
C ILE A 143 2.43 1.28 -15.26
N VAL A 144 1.37 0.81 -14.59
CA VAL A 144 0.03 0.74 -15.18
C VAL A 144 -0.46 2.11 -15.63
N LYS A 145 -0.23 3.18 -14.85
CA LYS A 145 -0.66 4.54 -15.20
C LYS A 145 -0.06 5.07 -16.51
N ARG A 146 1.10 4.54 -16.93
CA ARG A 146 1.75 4.89 -18.20
C ARG A 146 1.26 4.03 -19.37
N SER A 147 0.52 2.97 -19.10
CA SER A 147 0.07 2.00 -20.11
C SER A 147 -1.20 2.42 -20.86
N ASP A 148 -1.34 1.91 -22.08
CA ASP A 148 -2.59 2.03 -22.85
C ASP A 148 -3.78 1.38 -22.17
N TYR A 149 -3.57 0.27 -21.46
CA TYR A 149 -4.60 -0.38 -20.66
C TYR A 149 -5.28 0.62 -19.72
N TYR A 150 -4.49 1.39 -18.96
CA TYR A 150 -5.05 2.37 -18.03
C TYR A 150 -5.70 3.55 -18.76
N ARG A 151 -5.06 4.10 -19.79
CA ARG A 151 -5.60 5.24 -20.54
C ARG A 151 -6.94 4.91 -21.19
N THR A 152 -7.03 3.80 -21.91
CA THR A 152 -8.25 3.35 -22.58
C THR A 152 -9.33 2.99 -21.57
N TYR A 153 -8.99 2.25 -20.50
CA TYR A 153 -9.96 1.83 -19.50
C TYR A 153 -10.54 3.03 -18.73
N MET A 154 -9.72 4.02 -18.36
CA MET A 154 -10.22 5.22 -17.69
C MET A 154 -11.10 6.09 -18.59
N ALA A 155 -10.87 6.09 -19.91
CA ALA A 155 -11.67 6.86 -20.86
C ALA A 155 -12.99 6.17 -21.26
N THR A 156 -12.98 4.84 -21.38
CA THR A 156 -14.07 4.09 -22.02
C THR A 156 -14.66 2.99 -21.15
N SER A 157 -14.10 2.72 -19.97
CA SER A 157 -14.39 1.53 -19.15
C SER A 157 -14.24 0.21 -19.93
N SER A 158 -13.37 0.20 -20.94
CA SER A 158 -13.11 -0.96 -21.80
C SER A 158 -11.62 -1.15 -22.04
N PHE A 159 -11.23 -2.37 -22.40
CA PHE A 159 -9.84 -2.70 -22.74
C PHE A 159 -9.49 -2.20 -24.16
N PRO A 160 -8.20 -1.99 -24.46
CA PRO A 160 -7.76 -1.76 -25.83
C PRO A 160 -8.28 -2.83 -26.81
N SER A 161 -8.46 -2.46 -28.07
CA SER A 161 -9.06 -3.36 -29.07
C SER A 161 -8.33 -4.71 -29.14
N GLY A 162 -9.09 -5.80 -29.04
CA GLY A 162 -8.57 -7.17 -29.07
C GLY A 162 -7.88 -7.62 -27.77
N LYS A 163 -7.92 -6.83 -26.70
CA LYS A 163 -7.35 -7.17 -25.38
C LYS A 163 -8.43 -7.44 -24.36
N ASN A 164 -8.08 -8.23 -23.35
CA ASN A 164 -8.94 -8.56 -22.22
C ASN A 164 -8.22 -8.36 -20.87
N TYR A 165 -8.90 -8.74 -19.78
CA TYR A 165 -8.35 -8.59 -18.42
C TYR A 165 -7.16 -9.53 -18.15
N GLU A 166 -7.10 -10.71 -18.76
CA GLU A 166 -5.95 -11.61 -18.65
C GLU A 166 -4.72 -11.02 -19.35
N ASP A 167 -4.90 -10.39 -20.51
CA ASP A 167 -3.83 -9.65 -21.21
C ASP A 167 -3.29 -8.50 -20.34
N TYR A 168 -4.19 -7.78 -19.66
CA TYR A 168 -3.81 -6.76 -18.69
C TYR A 168 -2.99 -7.36 -17.52
N CYS A 169 -3.45 -8.47 -16.93
CA CYS A 169 -2.73 -9.14 -15.85
C CYS A 169 -1.33 -9.61 -16.31
N HIS A 170 -1.23 -10.16 -17.52
CA HIS A 170 0.03 -10.56 -18.13
C HIS A 170 0.96 -9.35 -18.31
N PHE A 171 0.45 -8.25 -18.89
CA PHE A 171 1.20 -7.00 -19.05
C PHE A 171 1.78 -6.51 -17.72
N VAL A 172 0.98 -6.45 -16.66
CA VAL A 172 1.47 -5.98 -15.34
C VAL A 172 2.60 -6.87 -14.82
N ARG A 173 2.51 -8.19 -15.01
CA ARG A 173 3.56 -9.13 -14.59
C ARG A 173 4.83 -8.95 -15.39
N GLU A 174 4.71 -8.84 -16.71
CA GLU A 174 5.84 -8.69 -17.62
C GLU A 174 6.62 -7.41 -17.34
N GLU A 175 5.93 -6.28 -17.21
CA GLU A 175 6.58 -5.00 -16.93
C GLU A 175 7.19 -4.96 -15.51
N MET A 176 6.54 -5.60 -14.53
CA MET A 176 7.12 -5.76 -13.19
C MET A 176 8.34 -6.70 -13.18
N PHE A 177 8.42 -7.65 -14.12
CA PHE A 177 9.58 -8.50 -14.32
C PHE A 177 10.73 -7.70 -14.94
N LYS A 178 10.49 -6.99 -16.04
CA LYS A 178 11.48 -6.09 -16.69
C LYS A 178 12.06 -5.09 -15.68
N ALA A 179 11.19 -4.36 -14.97
CA ALA A 179 11.62 -3.42 -13.95
C ALA A 179 12.43 -4.05 -12.80
N ARG A 180 12.25 -5.34 -12.51
CA ARG A 180 13.08 -6.06 -11.54
C ARG A 180 14.45 -6.39 -12.12
N GLU A 181 14.50 -6.86 -13.36
CA GLU A 181 15.77 -7.19 -14.03
C GLU A 181 16.60 -5.93 -14.30
N ASP A 182 15.98 -4.83 -14.71
CA ASP A 182 16.67 -3.56 -14.93
C ASP A 182 17.31 -3.03 -13.63
N LEU A 183 16.60 -3.11 -12.50
CA LEU A 183 17.17 -2.79 -11.19
C LEU A 183 18.33 -3.72 -10.82
N ALA A 184 18.24 -5.01 -11.15
CA ALA A 184 19.30 -5.97 -10.89
C ALA A 184 20.53 -5.75 -11.78
N LYS A 185 20.35 -5.20 -12.98
CA LYS A 185 21.43 -4.75 -13.86
C LYS A 185 22.06 -3.47 -13.33
N LEU A 186 21.26 -2.50 -12.90
CA LEU A 186 21.71 -1.26 -12.25
C LEU A 186 22.57 -1.50 -11.01
N ASP A 187 22.18 -2.45 -10.15
CA ASP A 187 22.96 -2.84 -8.98
C ASP A 187 24.33 -3.48 -9.35
N LYS A 188 24.49 -3.95 -10.60
CA LYS A 188 25.74 -4.49 -11.13
C LYS A 188 26.56 -3.46 -11.91
N LEU A 189 25.99 -2.29 -12.26
CA LEU A 189 26.69 -1.22 -12.96
C LEU A 189 27.64 -0.46 -12.02
N ASN A 190 28.66 0.17 -12.60
CA ASN A 190 29.51 1.12 -11.86
C ASN A 190 28.65 2.32 -11.40
N PRO A 191 28.83 2.85 -10.17
CA PRO A 191 28.14 4.05 -9.67
C PRO A 191 27.93 5.19 -10.67
N GLU A 192 28.92 5.49 -11.53
CA GLU A 192 28.82 6.56 -12.54
C GLU A 192 27.82 6.25 -13.68
N GLU A 193 27.61 4.98 -14.02
CA GLU A 193 26.63 4.56 -15.04
C GLU A 193 25.22 4.49 -14.45
N ALA A 194 25.10 4.05 -13.20
CA ALA A 194 23.83 4.05 -12.47
C ALA A 194 23.26 5.47 -12.31
N GLU A 195 24.12 6.46 -12.03
CA GLU A 195 23.72 7.87 -11.89
C GLU A 195 23.21 8.47 -13.21
N ARG A 196 23.77 8.09 -14.36
CA ARG A 196 23.27 8.54 -15.68
C ARG A 196 21.88 7.99 -16.00
N VAL A 197 21.63 6.72 -15.68
CA VAL A 197 20.31 6.10 -15.91
C VAL A 197 19.25 6.73 -15.00
N ILE A 198 19.56 6.91 -13.71
CA ILE A 198 18.65 7.55 -12.75
C ILE A 198 18.32 8.99 -13.17
N ASN A 199 19.31 9.77 -13.61
CA ASN A 199 19.07 11.16 -14.03
C ASN A 199 18.19 11.23 -15.29
N ARG A 200 18.36 10.31 -16.25
CA ARG A 200 17.51 10.23 -17.44
C ARG A 200 16.07 9.86 -17.12
N GLU A 201 15.87 8.93 -16.18
CA GLU A 201 14.52 8.55 -15.73
C GLU A 201 13.84 9.67 -14.92
N ALA A 202 14.61 10.42 -14.13
CA ALA A 202 14.11 11.57 -13.37
C ALA A 202 13.70 12.73 -14.30
N GLU A 203 14.45 13.01 -15.36
CA GLU A 203 14.11 14.01 -16.37
C GLU A 203 12.77 13.70 -17.07
N ALA A 204 12.51 12.41 -17.35
CA ALA A 204 11.24 11.94 -17.90
C ALA A 204 10.04 12.05 -16.93
N GLU A 205 10.26 12.19 -15.62
CA GLU A 205 9.19 12.40 -14.64
C GLU A 205 8.81 13.88 -14.45
N THR A 206 9.66 14.82 -14.91
CA THR A 206 9.43 16.27 -14.79
C THR A 206 8.69 16.91 -15.97
N GLU A 207 8.67 16.29 -17.14
CA GLU A 207 7.94 16.80 -18.31
C GLU A 207 6.54 16.18 -18.44
N GLY A 208 5.72 16.49 -17.44
CA GLY A 208 4.27 16.38 -17.56
C GLY A 208 3.68 17.74 -17.89
N GLU A 209 3.79 18.19 -19.15
CA GLU A 209 2.86 19.10 -19.86
C GLU A 209 3.52 19.74 -21.09
N GLY A 210 3.12 19.28 -22.29
CA GLY A 210 3.07 20.11 -23.50
C GLY A 210 4.11 19.84 -24.60
N ALA A 211 3.68 19.07 -25.62
CA ALA A 211 4.28 18.89 -26.96
C ALA A 211 5.76 18.45 -26.97
N TYR A 212 6.19 17.47 -27.75
CA TYR A 212 6.45 17.55 -29.19
C TYR A 212 6.81 16.15 -29.68
N ASP A 213 6.62 15.93 -30.97
CA ASP A 213 7.26 14.88 -31.75
C ASP A 213 8.74 14.72 -31.33
N VAL A 214 9.09 13.55 -30.80
CA VAL A 214 10.49 13.13 -30.65
C VAL A 214 10.70 11.96 -31.59
N ASP A 215 11.58 12.23 -32.53
CA ASP A 215 12.15 11.36 -33.55
C ASP A 215 12.57 9.99 -33.00
N ASP A 216 12.20 8.96 -33.76
CA ASP A 216 12.25 7.52 -33.45
C ASP A 216 13.68 6.95 -33.59
N SER A 217 14.70 7.68 -33.13
CA SER A 217 16.11 7.41 -33.45
C SER A 217 17.04 7.61 -32.26
N ALA A 218 16.91 6.77 -31.24
CA ALA A 218 18.04 6.39 -30.39
C ALA A 218 17.75 5.06 -29.67
N GLU A 219 17.44 4.01 -30.43
CA GLU A 219 17.65 2.65 -29.95
C GLU A 219 19.16 2.47 -29.71
N ALA A 220 19.59 2.68 -28.47
CA ALA A 220 20.80 2.05 -27.99
C ALA A 220 20.53 0.55 -28.05
N HIS A 221 20.90 -0.08 -29.17
CA HIS A 221 20.94 -1.53 -29.32
C HIS A 221 21.99 -2.09 -28.34
N ILE A 222 21.59 -2.20 -27.07
CA ILE A 222 22.16 -3.17 -26.17
C ILE A 222 21.57 -4.50 -26.64
N ASN A 223 22.39 -5.26 -27.37
CA ASN A 223 22.05 -6.57 -27.89
C ASN A 223 22.05 -7.56 -26.71
N GLU A 224 21.04 -7.45 -25.84
CA GLU A 224 20.80 -8.36 -24.72
C GLU A 224 19.65 -9.28 -25.11
N GLU A 225 19.89 -10.59 -25.12
CA GLU A 225 18.81 -11.58 -25.18
C GLU A 225 17.82 -11.25 -24.05
N GLU A 226 16.66 -10.69 -24.40
CA GLU A 226 15.61 -10.38 -23.42
C GLU A 226 15.29 -11.67 -22.67
N GLU A 227 15.65 -11.72 -21.39
CA GLU A 227 15.37 -12.87 -20.55
C GLU A 227 13.84 -13.02 -20.48
N LYS A 228 13.32 -14.08 -21.10
CA LYS A 228 11.88 -14.30 -21.19
C LYS A 228 11.32 -14.51 -19.78
N MET A 229 10.28 -13.74 -19.41
CA MET A 229 9.60 -13.88 -18.12
C MET A 229 9.13 -15.34 -17.93
N PRO A 230 9.47 -15.99 -16.79
CA PRO A 230 8.96 -17.31 -16.47
C PRO A 230 7.43 -17.33 -16.35
N ASP A 231 6.77 -18.37 -16.86
CA ASP A 231 5.30 -18.50 -16.84
C ASP A 231 4.69 -18.39 -15.43
N ASN A 232 5.45 -18.77 -14.40
CA ASN A 232 5.04 -18.73 -13.00
C ASN A 232 5.52 -17.50 -12.23
N PHE A 233 6.10 -16.51 -12.90
CA PHE A 233 6.56 -15.29 -12.25
C PHE A 233 5.39 -14.51 -11.65
N THR A 234 5.50 -14.18 -10.37
CA THR A 234 4.62 -13.21 -9.70
C THR A 234 5.46 -12.28 -8.84
N PHE A 235 5.08 -11.01 -8.75
CA PHE A 235 5.67 -10.08 -7.79
C PHE A 235 4.90 -10.12 -6.46
N LYS A 236 5.54 -9.68 -5.37
CA LYS A 236 4.91 -9.63 -4.05
C LYS A 236 3.70 -8.69 -4.08
N GLY A 237 2.51 -9.19 -3.73
CA GLY A 237 1.30 -8.38 -3.76
C GLY A 237 0.58 -8.36 -5.11
N TYR A 238 1.00 -9.18 -6.08
CA TYR A 238 0.33 -9.36 -7.37
C TYR A 238 -1.16 -9.61 -7.21
N ILE A 239 -1.56 -10.60 -6.40
CA ILE A 239 -2.98 -11.00 -6.28
C ILE A 239 -3.83 -9.82 -5.76
N ALA A 240 -3.34 -9.13 -4.73
CA ALA A 240 -4.02 -7.96 -4.18
C ALA A 240 -4.12 -6.82 -5.20
N PHE A 241 -3.06 -6.60 -5.98
CA PHE A 241 -3.04 -5.54 -6.99
C PHE A 241 -4.01 -5.82 -8.13
N VAL A 242 -4.10 -7.05 -8.64
CA VAL A 242 -5.05 -7.34 -9.72
C VAL A 242 -6.49 -7.32 -9.23
N LEU A 243 -6.77 -7.84 -8.02
CA LEU A 243 -8.14 -7.84 -7.48
C LEU A 243 -8.67 -6.44 -7.16
N TRP A 244 -7.84 -5.56 -6.59
CA TRP A 244 -8.29 -4.29 -6.01
C TRP A 244 -7.52 -3.08 -6.54
N GLY A 245 -6.84 -3.25 -7.66
CA GLY A 245 -6.06 -2.22 -8.34
C GLY A 245 -6.90 -1.21 -9.11
N PRO A 246 -6.26 -0.40 -9.97
CA PRO A 246 -6.95 0.64 -10.73
C PRO A 246 -7.91 0.08 -11.80
N ILE A 247 -7.65 -1.13 -12.29
CA ILE A 247 -8.51 -1.85 -13.23
C ILE A 247 -8.90 -3.14 -12.51
N PRO A 248 -10.12 -3.22 -11.94
CA PRO A 248 -10.55 -4.38 -11.18
C PRO A 248 -10.95 -5.52 -12.13
N PRO A 249 -11.05 -6.76 -11.63
CA PRO A 249 -11.56 -7.88 -12.43
C PRO A 249 -13.01 -7.62 -12.88
N PRO A 250 -13.46 -8.23 -13.99
CA PRO A 250 -14.80 -8.00 -14.54
C PRO A 250 -15.94 -8.22 -13.54
N GLU A 251 -15.76 -9.14 -12.60
CA GLU A 251 -16.73 -9.44 -11.52
C GLU A 251 -16.95 -8.25 -10.56
N TYR A 252 -16.01 -7.30 -10.53
CA TYR A 252 -16.04 -6.09 -9.71
C TYR A 252 -16.21 -4.82 -10.55
N ALA A 253 -16.37 -4.94 -11.87
CA ALA A 253 -16.47 -3.78 -12.75
C ALA A 253 -17.65 -2.88 -12.35
N GLY A 254 -17.38 -1.58 -12.22
CA GLY A 254 -18.38 -0.57 -11.83
C GLY A 254 -18.67 -0.49 -10.32
N ASN A 255 -17.98 -1.28 -9.49
CA ASN A 255 -18.10 -1.16 -8.04
C ASN A 255 -16.78 -0.66 -7.41
N ASP A 256 -16.76 0.64 -7.12
CA ASP A 256 -15.62 1.33 -6.51
C ASP A 256 -15.29 0.80 -5.09
N ASP A 257 -16.21 0.10 -4.41
CA ASP A 257 -16.00 -0.44 -3.04
C ASP A 257 -14.93 -1.53 -2.99
N PHE A 258 -14.70 -2.21 -4.12
CA PHE A 258 -13.65 -3.23 -4.23
C PHE A 258 -12.28 -2.63 -4.54
N MET A 259 -12.20 -1.36 -4.98
CA MET A 259 -10.91 -0.72 -5.22
C MET A 259 -10.23 -0.38 -3.90
N ALA A 260 -8.95 -0.71 -3.77
CA ALA A 260 -8.18 -0.29 -2.62
C ALA A 260 -7.99 1.23 -2.66
N THR A 261 -8.34 1.92 -1.57
CA THR A 261 -8.13 3.37 -1.43
C THR A 261 -6.67 3.78 -1.68
N ALA A 262 -5.73 2.88 -1.41
CA ALA A 262 -4.30 3.06 -1.66
C ALA A 262 -3.92 3.21 -3.15
N TYR A 263 -4.75 2.72 -4.07
CA TYR A 263 -4.50 2.76 -5.52
C TYR A 263 -5.44 3.73 -6.25
N ALA A 264 -6.57 4.08 -5.65
CA ALA A 264 -7.54 4.97 -6.24
C ALA A 264 -7.00 6.41 -6.35
N ALA A 265 -7.09 6.98 -7.56
CA ALA A 265 -6.65 8.36 -7.82
C ALA A 265 -7.46 9.40 -7.04
N LYS A 266 -8.75 9.14 -6.82
CA LYS A 266 -9.69 9.96 -6.04
C LYS A 266 -9.30 10.07 -4.55
N TYR A 267 -8.53 9.11 -4.04
CA TYR A 267 -8.06 9.04 -2.65
C TYR A 267 -6.56 9.35 -2.53
N ARG A 268 -5.94 9.95 -3.57
CA ARG A 268 -4.87 10.91 -3.27
C ARG A 268 -5.52 11.82 -2.26
N LYS A 269 -5.10 11.71 -0.99
CA LYS A 269 -5.26 12.76 0.01
C LYS A 269 -5.30 14.05 -0.80
N THR A 270 -6.41 14.78 -0.70
CA THR A 270 -6.31 16.23 -0.59
C THR A 270 -4.98 16.45 0.10
N LEU A 271 -3.95 16.73 -0.72
CA LEU A 271 -2.63 16.97 -0.22
C LEU A 271 -2.93 17.99 0.84
N LYS A 272 -2.57 17.66 2.08
CA LYS A 272 -2.53 18.63 3.14
C LYS A 272 -1.61 19.73 2.63
N ALA A 273 -2.15 20.63 1.83
CA ALA A 273 -1.56 21.91 1.49
C ALA A 273 -1.29 22.64 2.81
N ASP A 274 -2.05 22.32 3.87
CA ASP A 274 -1.97 23.01 5.14
C ASP A 274 -1.63 22.13 6.36
N GLY A 275 -0.83 21.07 6.18
CA GLY A 275 -0.72 20.04 7.23
C GLY A 275 0.26 20.30 8.38
N ARG A 276 1.35 21.03 8.13
CA ARG A 276 2.38 21.34 9.15
C ARG A 276 3.14 22.62 8.80
N ALA A 277 3.42 22.86 7.52
CA ALA A 277 4.05 24.09 7.06
C ALA A 277 3.07 25.27 7.14
N ALA A 278 1.85 25.14 6.60
CA ALA A 278 0.85 26.21 6.74
C ALA A 278 0.32 26.36 8.19
N ALA A 279 0.32 25.29 9.00
CA ALA A 279 0.03 25.40 10.42
C ALA A 279 1.10 26.23 11.16
N ARG A 280 2.39 26.04 10.85
CA ARG A 280 3.47 26.89 11.37
C ARG A 280 3.40 28.32 10.83
N VAL A 281 3.10 28.51 9.55
CA VAL A 281 2.95 29.85 8.95
C VAL A 281 1.70 30.54 9.52
N SER A 282 0.63 29.82 9.82
CA SER A 282 -0.57 30.31 10.51
C SER A 282 -0.25 30.70 11.94
N GLU A 283 0.42 29.83 12.71
CA GLU A 283 0.86 30.12 14.08
C GLU A 283 1.85 31.30 14.12
N GLU A 284 2.78 31.39 13.18
CA GLU A 284 3.71 32.53 13.05
C GLU A 284 2.98 33.82 12.65
N ARG A 285 1.94 33.72 11.79
CA ARG A 285 1.15 34.87 11.35
C ARG A 285 0.14 35.33 12.39
N GLU A 286 -0.40 34.42 13.21
CA GLU A 286 -1.21 34.74 14.38
C GLU A 286 -0.35 35.32 15.50
N ALA A 287 0.83 34.74 15.79
CA ALA A 287 1.78 35.30 16.74
C ALA A 287 2.32 36.67 16.29
N ALA A 288 2.51 36.90 14.99
CA ALA A 288 2.87 38.20 14.43
C ALA A 288 1.71 39.21 14.51
N LYS A 289 0.47 38.77 14.28
CA LYS A 289 -0.73 39.60 14.47
C LYS A 289 -0.92 39.97 15.94
N GLU A 290 -0.77 39.04 16.87
CA GLU A 290 -0.84 39.30 18.31
C GLU A 290 0.25 40.29 18.76
N ARG A 291 1.48 40.18 18.23
CA ARG A 291 2.54 41.18 18.49
C ARG A 291 2.23 42.55 17.89
N SER A 292 1.55 42.61 16.74
CA SER A 292 1.17 43.86 16.08
C SER A 292 -0.09 44.53 16.65
N GLN A 293 -0.95 43.74 17.31
CA GLN A 293 -2.19 44.18 17.96
C GLN A 293 -2.04 44.41 19.46
N ALA A 294 -0.91 44.02 20.05
CA ALA A 294 -0.54 44.42 21.40
C ALA A 294 -0.38 45.94 21.45
N THR A 295 -1.43 46.62 21.90
CA THR A 295 -1.40 48.03 22.28
C THR A 295 -0.24 48.24 23.27
N SER A 296 0.54 49.30 23.04
CA SER A 296 1.80 49.64 23.71
C SER A 296 1.70 49.98 25.20
N THR A 297 0.68 49.50 25.91
CA THR A 297 0.35 49.89 27.29
C THR A 297 0.32 48.74 28.30
N GLN A 298 0.65 47.49 27.93
CA GLN A 298 0.76 46.38 28.90
C GLN A 298 2.13 45.68 29.00
N ALA A 299 3.19 46.29 28.46
CA ALA A 299 4.55 45.72 28.54
C ALA A 299 5.59 46.66 29.18
N ARG A 300 5.18 47.52 30.11
CA ARG A 300 6.12 48.10 31.07
C ARG A 300 5.76 47.55 32.43
N GLY A 301 6.59 46.61 32.91
CA GLY A 301 6.56 46.23 34.31
C GLY A 301 6.60 47.46 35.21
N ILE A 302 6.08 47.31 36.42
CA ILE A 302 6.00 48.36 37.44
C ILE A 302 7.32 49.15 37.45
N PRO A 303 7.31 50.48 37.23
CA PRO A 303 8.51 51.31 37.29
C PRO A 303 9.25 51.08 38.61
N LYS A 304 10.58 51.11 38.57
CA LYS A 304 11.39 50.83 39.77
C LYS A 304 11.01 51.70 40.96
N GLU A 305 10.58 52.95 40.75
CA GLU A 305 10.11 53.81 41.86
C GLU A 305 8.86 53.25 42.54
N GLU A 306 7.93 52.70 41.78
CA GLU A 306 6.66 52.19 42.29
C GLU A 306 6.83 50.82 42.96
N LEU A 307 7.77 50.00 42.47
CA LEU A 307 8.22 48.79 43.15
C LEU A 307 8.91 49.11 44.49
N PHE A 308 9.72 50.17 44.52
CA PHE A 308 10.41 50.62 45.74
C PHE A 308 9.42 51.18 46.77
N PHE A 309 8.41 51.91 46.32
CA PHE A 309 7.34 52.43 47.19
C PHE A 309 6.50 51.31 47.80
N GLN A 310 6.16 50.27 47.03
CA GLN A 310 5.44 49.10 47.54
C GLN A 310 6.28 48.29 48.54
N CYS A 311 7.59 48.15 48.31
CA CYS A 311 8.50 47.52 49.27
C CYS A 311 8.63 48.31 50.58
N GLN A 312 8.65 49.65 50.53
CA GLN A 312 8.66 50.48 51.75
C GLN A 312 7.36 50.36 52.54
N ILE A 313 6.20 50.33 51.87
CA ILE A 313 4.90 50.14 52.53
C ILE A 313 4.82 48.76 53.20
N ALA A 314 5.33 47.71 52.54
CA ALA A 314 5.37 46.36 53.10
C ALA A 314 6.31 46.27 54.32
N ALA A 315 7.47 46.93 54.27
CA ALA A 315 8.42 46.99 55.38
C ALA A 315 7.84 47.75 56.60
N HIS A 316 7.10 48.83 56.37
CA HIS A 316 6.44 49.58 57.46
C HIS A 316 5.29 48.81 58.11
N ARG A 317 4.54 48.01 57.34
CA ARG A 317 3.45 47.16 57.87
C ARG A 317 3.97 45.99 58.70
N GLY A 318 5.15 45.47 58.40
CA GLY A 318 5.80 44.41 59.19
C GLY A 318 6.28 44.87 60.58
N TRP A 319 6.40 46.17 60.81
CA TRP A 319 6.83 46.75 62.10
C TRP A 319 5.68 47.15 63.03
N GLN A 320 4.42 47.11 62.58
CA GLN A 320 3.24 47.40 63.40
C GLN A 320 2.50 46.16 63.92
N GLN A 321 3.04 44.96 63.67
CA GLN A 321 2.52 43.69 64.22
C GLN A 321 3.49 43.06 65.24
N LYS A 322 3.99 43.87 66.17
CA LYS A 322 4.50 43.41 67.47
C LYS A 322 3.96 44.30 68.58
#